data_AF-A0A8T2TGA0-F1
#
_entry.id   AF-A0A8T2TGA0-F1
#
_cell.length_a   1.000
_cell.length_b   1.000
_cell.length_c   1.000
_cell.angle_alpha   90.00
_cell.angle_beta   90.00
_cell.angle_gamma   90.00
#
_symmetry.space_group_name_H-M   'P 1'
#
loop_
_entity.id
_entity.type
_entity.pdbx_description
1 polymer ?
#
loop_
_entity_poly.entity_id
_entity_poly.type
_entity_poly.pdbx_seq_one_letter_code
_entity_poly.pdbx_strand_id
1 'polypeptide(L)'
;MTGYCQYGLAKQVSICYNKMIDNGISPNELTLTCLLKANVNTGATDESKFCFTSLSASYNMIPTAEHYRCMVGFLSRLGLFDKALAVVHRMGSFDYLPAWISLLYACCSWGNSKLGSFIFAHLAQLNRKLQTGFSDMSHVAVFDVQEKG
;
A
#
# COMPACT_ATOMS: atom_id res chain seq x y z
N MET A 1 21.27 6.64 4.49
CA MET A 1 20.00 6.81 3.77
C MET A 1 18.77 6.68 4.66
N THR A 2 18.70 5.67 5.54
CA THR A 2 17.57 5.45 6.48
C THR A 2 17.26 6.66 7.37
N GLY A 3 18.28 7.36 7.89
CA GLY A 3 18.09 8.61 8.63
C GLY A 3 17.35 9.68 7.81
N TYR A 4 17.75 9.91 6.55
CA TYR A 4 17.05 10.86 5.68
C TYR A 4 15.61 10.45 5.39
N CYS A 5 15.33 9.15 5.30
CA CYS A 5 13.97 8.64 5.16
C CYS A 5 13.12 8.92 6.41
N GLN A 6 13.66 8.74 7.61
CA GLN A 6 12.93 9.01 8.86
C GLN A 6 12.50 10.48 8.97
N TYR A 7 13.33 11.40 8.48
CA TYR A 7 13.03 12.83 8.44
C TYR A 7 12.29 13.28 7.17
N GLY A 8 11.86 12.36 6.29
CA GLY A 8 11.11 12.69 5.07
C GLY A 8 11.89 13.50 4.03
N LEU A 9 13.22 13.48 4.07
CA LEU A 9 14.08 14.27 3.18
C LEU A 9 14.23 13.61 1.80
N ALA A 10 13.17 13.63 0.99
CA ALA A 10 13.10 12.94 -0.31
C ALA A 10 14.25 13.26 -1.27
N LYS A 11 14.67 14.52 -1.33
CA LYS A 11 15.81 14.95 -2.15
C LYS A 11 17.11 14.24 -1.74
N GLN A 12 17.36 14.13 -0.43
CA GLN A 12 18.56 13.47 0.09
C GLN A 12 18.49 11.96 -0.12
N VAL A 13 17.32 11.35 0.05
CA VAL A 13 17.12 9.93 -0.24
C VAL A 13 17.37 9.62 -1.73
N SER A 14 16.89 10.49 -2.63
CA SER A 14 17.10 10.34 -4.08
C SER A 14 18.58 10.51 -4.47
N ILE A 15 19.29 11.47 -3.86
CA ILE A 15 20.74 11.62 -4.06
C ILE A 15 21.50 10.37 -3.60
N CYS A 16 21.16 9.82 -2.43
CA CYS A 16 21.77 8.58 -1.95
C CYS A 16 21.48 7.40 -2.89
N TYR A 17 20.25 7.30 -3.39
CA TYR A 17 19.86 6.27 -4.35
C TYR A 17 20.67 6.37 -5.65
N ASN A 18 20.73 7.55 -6.28
CA ASN A 18 21.49 7.74 -7.51
C ASN A 18 22.98 7.43 -7.33
N LYS A 19 23.58 7.89 -6.22
CA LYS A 19 24.97 7.52 -5.88
C LYS A 19 25.16 6.00 -5.75
N MET A 20 24.18 5.28 -5.20
CA MET A 20 24.25 3.82 -5.11
C MET A 20 24.32 3.18 -6.49
N ILE A 21 23.44 3.63 -7.41
CA ILE A 21 23.42 3.18 -8.81
C ILE A 21 24.73 3.52 -9.53
N ASP A 22 25.22 4.76 -9.39
CA ASP A 22 26.46 5.23 -10.03
C ASP A 22 27.70 4.43 -9.58
N ASN A 23 27.67 3.90 -8.35
CA ASN A 23 28.73 3.03 -7.82
C ASN A 23 28.52 1.54 -8.16
N GLY A 24 27.54 1.20 -9.01
CA GLY A 24 27.23 -0.19 -9.37
C GLY A 24 26.66 -1.02 -8.22
N ILE A 25 26.21 -0.37 -7.13
CA ILE A 25 25.62 -1.05 -5.99
C ILE A 25 24.13 -1.24 -6.28
N SER A 26 23.65 -2.48 -6.16
CA SER A 26 22.24 -2.79 -6.36
C SER A 26 21.39 -2.37 -5.15
N PRO A 27 20.33 -1.56 -5.32
CA PRO A 27 19.35 -1.26 -4.30
C PRO A 27 18.75 -2.52 -3.68
N ASN A 28 18.69 -2.53 -2.34
CA ASN A 28 17.98 -3.56 -1.58
C ASN A 28 16.55 -3.10 -1.21
N GLU A 29 15.76 -4.01 -0.61
CA GLU A 29 14.39 -3.73 -0.19
C GLU A 29 14.27 -2.49 0.71
N LEU A 30 15.18 -2.36 1.68
CA LEU A 30 15.24 -1.19 2.57
C LEU A 30 15.48 0.10 1.78
N THR A 31 16.26 0.03 0.71
CA THR A 31 16.60 1.19 -0.11
C THR A 31 15.38 1.69 -0.88
N LEU A 32 14.67 0.77 -1.51
CA LEU A 32 13.47 1.06 -2.30
C LEU A 32 12.32 1.50 -1.39
N THR A 33 12.17 0.89 -0.21
CA THR A 33 11.23 1.33 0.84
C THR A 33 11.50 2.77 1.27
N CYS A 34 12.76 3.12 1.51
CA CYS A 34 13.14 4.48 1.89
C CYS A 34 12.80 5.49 0.79
N LEU A 35 13.11 5.14 -0.46
CA LEU A 35 12.83 6.01 -1.61
C LEU A 35 11.32 6.22 -1.80
N LEU A 36 10.52 5.17 -1.66
CA LEU A 36 9.05 5.27 -1.68
C LEU A 36 8.51 6.15 -0.55
N LYS A 37 8.91 5.88 0.70
CA LYS A 37 8.44 6.62 1.88
C LYS A 37 8.79 8.10 1.83
N ALA A 38 9.99 8.44 1.37
CA ALA A 38 10.41 9.84 1.32
C ALA A 38 9.67 10.61 0.22
N ASN A 39 9.48 10.03 -0.98
CA ASN A 39 8.77 10.67 -2.08
C ASN A 39 7.24 10.75 -1.86
N VAL A 40 6.71 9.86 -1.02
CA VAL A 40 5.32 9.85 -0.57
C VAL A 40 4.89 11.19 0.02
N ASN A 41 5.79 11.87 0.74
CA ASN A 41 5.51 13.12 1.45
C ASN A 41 5.76 14.37 0.59
N THR A 42 6.59 14.27 -0.46
CA THR A 42 6.98 15.42 -1.29
C THR A 42 6.21 15.51 -2.60
N GLY A 43 5.39 14.51 -2.96
CA GLY A 43 4.57 14.53 -4.17
C GLY A 43 5.34 14.33 -5.48
N ALA A 44 6.63 13.96 -5.41
CA ALA A 44 7.48 13.74 -6.58
C ALA A 44 6.97 12.53 -7.38
N THR A 45 6.42 12.81 -8.56
CA THR A 45 5.51 11.92 -9.32
C THR A 45 6.22 10.92 -10.21
N ASP A 46 7.44 11.21 -10.65
CA ASP A 46 8.11 10.43 -11.69
C ASP A 46 9.19 9.52 -11.11
N GLU A 47 9.97 9.96 -10.11
CA GLU A 47 10.92 9.07 -9.42
C GLU A 47 10.23 7.95 -8.64
N SER A 48 9.08 8.22 -8.04
CA SER A 48 8.26 7.25 -7.29
C SER A 48 7.63 6.17 -8.18
N LYS A 49 7.10 6.55 -9.36
CA LYS A 49 6.60 5.60 -10.37
C LYS A 49 7.73 4.75 -10.93
N PHE A 50 8.87 5.37 -11.24
CA PHE A 50 10.05 4.66 -11.72
C PHE A 50 10.53 3.64 -10.67
N CYS A 51 10.60 4.03 -9.41
CA CYS A 51 11.04 3.17 -8.32
C CYS A 51 10.14 1.93 -8.14
N PHE A 52 8.82 2.07 -8.26
CA PHE A 52 7.89 0.94 -8.15
C PHE A 52 7.87 0.04 -9.39
N THR A 53 8.07 0.61 -10.57
CA THR A 53 8.22 -0.17 -11.79
C THR A 53 9.53 -0.97 -11.73
N SER A 54 10.61 -0.36 -11.23
CA SER A 54 11.91 -0.99 -11.03
C SER A 54 11.92 -2.05 -9.92
N LEU A 55 11.09 -1.91 -8.87
CA LEU A 55 10.91 -2.93 -7.83
C LEU A 55 10.55 -4.31 -8.41
N SER A 56 9.66 -4.33 -9.39
CA SER A 56 9.20 -5.57 -10.05
C SER A 56 10.06 -5.94 -11.26
N ALA A 57 10.45 -4.99 -12.10
CA ALA A 57 11.08 -5.26 -13.39
C ALA A 57 12.61 -5.37 -13.31
N SER A 58 13.26 -4.66 -12.39
CA SER A 58 14.71 -4.48 -12.39
C SER A 58 15.43 -5.25 -11.27
N TYR A 59 14.73 -5.55 -10.16
CA TYR A 59 15.35 -6.15 -8.97
C TYR A 59 14.81 -7.55 -8.60
N ASN A 60 13.89 -8.12 -9.40
CA ASN A 60 13.24 -9.42 -9.11
C ASN A 60 12.68 -9.52 -7.67
N MET A 61 12.28 -8.39 -7.07
CA MET A 61 11.75 -8.37 -5.71
C MET A 61 10.24 -8.56 -5.74
N ILE A 62 9.75 -9.49 -4.90
CA ILE A 62 8.32 -9.69 -4.67
C ILE A 62 7.84 -8.52 -3.78
N PRO A 63 6.97 -7.62 -4.27
CA PRO A 63 6.52 -6.49 -3.46
C PRO A 63 5.71 -6.98 -2.25
N THR A 64 6.04 -6.48 -1.06
CA THR A 64 5.30 -6.80 0.17
C THR A 64 4.02 -5.97 0.29
N ALA A 65 3.10 -6.37 1.18
CA ALA A 65 1.86 -5.62 1.44
C ALA A 65 2.12 -4.14 1.81
N GLU A 66 3.22 -3.86 2.53
CA GLU A 66 3.60 -2.49 2.90
C GLU A 66 4.05 -1.65 1.67
N HIS A 67 4.71 -2.27 0.70
CA HIS A 67 5.06 -1.60 -0.57
C HIS A 67 3.81 -1.23 -1.36
N TYR A 68 2.84 -2.14 -1.45
CA TYR A 68 1.54 -1.86 -2.07
C TYR A 68 0.80 -0.76 -1.33
N ARG A 69 0.74 -0.80 0.01
CA ARG A 69 0.12 0.26 0.83
C ARG A 69 0.72 1.63 0.54
N CYS A 70 2.05 1.72 0.50
CA CYS A 70 2.75 2.98 0.25
C CYS A 70 2.45 3.52 -1.16
N MET A 71 2.43 2.64 -2.16
CA MET A 71 2.13 3.00 -3.55
C MET A 71 0.67 3.44 -3.73
N VAL A 72 -0.28 2.74 -3.11
CA VAL A 72 -1.70 3.13 -3.14
C VAL A 72 -1.88 4.49 -2.49
N GLY A 73 -1.35 4.72 -1.28
CA GLY A 73 -1.44 6.00 -0.61
C GLY A 73 -0.78 7.14 -1.39
N PHE A 74 0.33 6.86 -2.05
CA PHE A 74 1.02 7.81 -2.92
C PHE A 74 0.15 8.24 -4.12
N LEU A 75 -0.29 7.28 -4.93
CA LEU A 75 -1.09 7.54 -6.13
C LEU A 75 -2.41 8.21 -5.78
N SER A 76 -3.02 7.80 -4.66
CA SER A 76 -4.29 8.37 -4.20
C SER A 76 -4.14 9.84 -3.79
N ARG A 77 -3.06 10.20 -3.07
CA ARG A 77 -2.80 11.62 -2.70
C ARG A 77 -2.52 12.52 -3.91
N LEU A 78 -2.09 11.95 -5.03
CA LEU A 78 -1.90 12.67 -6.29
C LEU A 78 -3.17 12.75 -7.15
N GLY A 79 -4.29 12.19 -6.68
CA GLY A 79 -5.52 12.11 -7.46
C GLY A 79 -5.46 11.08 -8.61
N LEU A 80 -4.41 10.25 -8.68
CA LEU A 80 -4.22 9.23 -9.72
C LEU A 80 -4.97 7.94 -9.36
N PHE A 81 -6.28 8.06 -9.18
CA PHE A 81 -7.13 7.00 -8.65
C PHE A 81 -7.14 5.71 -9.48
N ASP A 82 -7.15 5.81 -10.82
CA ASP A 82 -7.14 4.62 -11.69
C ASP A 82 -5.87 3.79 -11.50
N LYS A 83 -4.73 4.47 -11.30
CA LYS A 83 -3.45 3.81 -11.04
C LYS A 83 -3.43 3.20 -9.64
N ALA A 84 -3.98 3.91 -8.64
CA ALA A 84 -4.09 3.39 -7.28
C ALA A 84 -4.94 2.12 -7.23
N LEU A 85 -6.08 2.08 -7.92
CA LEU A 85 -6.94 0.91 -8.06
C LEU A 85 -6.22 -0.26 -8.76
N ALA A 86 -5.50 0.01 -9.85
CA ALA A 86 -4.72 -1.01 -10.55
C ALA A 86 -3.66 -1.67 -9.65
N VAL A 87 -3.10 -0.92 -8.71
CA VAL A 87 -2.15 -1.43 -7.70
C VAL A 87 -2.86 -2.29 -6.65
N VAL A 88 -4.03 -1.86 -6.16
CA VAL A 88 -4.86 -2.67 -5.24
C VAL A 88 -5.26 -4.00 -5.88
N HIS A 89 -5.71 -3.98 -7.13
CA HIS A 89 -6.07 -5.21 -7.85
C HIS A 89 -4.89 -6.15 -8.07
N ARG A 90 -3.69 -5.60 -8.36
CA ARG A 90 -2.46 -6.41 -8.53
C ARG A 90 -2.01 -7.13 -7.28
N MET A 91 -2.30 -6.58 -6.10
CA MET A 91 -1.92 -7.20 -4.84
C MET A 91 -2.67 -8.52 -4.57
N GLY A 92 -3.79 -8.77 -5.27
CA GLY A 92 -4.57 -10.02 -5.17
C GLY A 92 -5.33 -10.21 -3.86
N SER A 93 -4.96 -9.52 -2.77
CA SER A 93 -5.69 -9.50 -1.51
C SER A 93 -6.66 -8.32 -1.45
N PHE A 94 -7.89 -8.56 -1.91
CA PHE A 94 -9.00 -7.61 -1.78
C PHE A 94 -9.28 -7.22 -0.31
N ASP A 95 -8.81 -8.00 0.65
CA ASP A 95 -9.10 -7.83 2.08
C ASP A 95 -8.08 -6.95 2.82
N TYR A 96 -7.04 -6.42 2.15
CA TYR A 96 -6.06 -5.56 2.83
C TYR A 96 -6.60 -4.15 3.06
N LEU A 97 -7.28 -3.99 4.19
CA LEU A 97 -7.95 -2.77 4.62
C LEU A 97 -7.09 -1.49 4.54
N PRO A 98 -5.79 -1.48 4.91
CA PRO A 98 -5.00 -0.25 4.91
C PRO A 98 -4.89 0.43 3.53
N ALA A 99 -4.89 -0.33 2.43
CA ALA A 99 -4.85 0.24 1.08
C ALA A 99 -6.18 0.92 0.71
N TRP A 100 -7.30 0.25 0.94
CA TRP A 100 -8.63 0.79 0.68
C TRP A 100 -8.98 2.01 1.54
N ILE A 101 -8.59 1.99 2.82
CA ILE A 101 -8.76 3.13 3.73
C ILE A 101 -7.97 4.34 3.21
N SER A 102 -6.74 4.12 2.73
CA SER A 102 -5.90 5.20 2.19
C SER A 102 -6.50 5.82 0.92
N LEU A 103 -7.07 4.99 0.04
CA LEU A 103 -7.83 5.43 -1.13
C LEU A 103 -9.08 6.23 -0.75
N LEU A 104 -9.87 5.74 0.22
CA LEU A 104 -11.08 6.42 0.68
C LEU A 104 -10.76 7.82 1.23
N TYR A 105 -9.73 7.92 2.08
CA TYR A 105 -9.28 9.20 2.62
C TYR A 105 -8.93 10.20 1.51
N ALA A 106 -8.17 9.75 0.51
CA ALA A 106 -7.84 10.60 -0.62
C ALA A 106 -9.06 10.99 -1.48
N CYS A 107 -10.03 10.09 -1.67
CA CYS A 107 -11.28 10.42 -2.36
C CYS A 107 -12.02 11.55 -1.64
N CYS A 108 -12.06 11.53 -0.31
CA CYS A 108 -12.62 12.62 0.49
C CYS A 108 -11.84 13.93 0.30
N SER A 109 -10.51 13.89 0.30
CA SER A 109 -9.67 15.09 0.12
C SER A 109 -9.80 15.72 -1.27
N TRP A 110 -9.94 14.91 -2.32
CA TRP A 110 -10.04 15.37 -3.71
C TRP A 110 -11.48 15.57 -4.19
N GLY A 111 -12.48 15.33 -3.33
CA GLY A 111 -13.89 15.44 -3.70
C GLY A 111 -14.37 14.38 -4.70
N ASN A 112 -13.67 13.25 -4.84
CA ASN A 112 -14.08 12.15 -5.71
C ASN A 112 -15.17 11.29 -5.03
N SER A 113 -16.38 11.86 -4.93
CA SER A 113 -17.52 11.25 -4.23
C SER A 113 -17.93 9.91 -4.81
N LYS A 114 -17.93 9.77 -6.14
CA LYS A 114 -18.30 8.53 -6.83
C LYS A 114 -17.40 7.36 -6.42
N LEU A 115 -16.08 7.56 -6.46
CA LEU A 115 -15.15 6.52 -6.04
C LEU A 115 -15.19 6.32 -4.52
N GLY A 116 -15.30 7.40 -3.75
CA GLY A 116 -15.41 7.33 -2.29
C GLY A 116 -16.60 6.47 -1.83
N SER A 117 -17.78 6.67 -2.42
CA SER A 117 -18.98 5.88 -2.12
C SER A 117 -18.81 4.40 -2.48
N PHE A 118 -18.18 4.11 -3.63
CA PHE A 118 -17.87 2.73 -4.03
C PHE A 118 -16.96 2.04 -3.00
N ILE A 119 -15.87 2.70 -2.60
CA ILE A 119 -14.90 2.14 -1.65
C ILE A 119 -15.52 1.98 -0.26
N PHE A 120 -16.34 2.93 0.19
CA PHE A 120 -17.07 2.83 1.44
C PHE A 120 -17.99 1.61 1.46
N ALA A 121 -18.77 1.39 0.40
CA ALA A 121 -19.64 0.23 0.28
C ALA A 121 -18.84 -1.09 0.31
N HIS A 122 -17.69 -1.14 -0.39
CA HIS A 122 -16.79 -2.28 -0.38
C HIS A 122 -16.24 -2.59 1.03
N LEU A 123 -15.73 -1.58 1.73
CA LEU A 123 -15.24 -1.71 3.10
C LEU A 123 -16.33 -2.18 4.08
N ALA A 124 -17.56 -1.67 3.94
CA ALA A 124 -18.70 -2.09 4.75
C ALA A 124 -19.09 -3.57 4.49
N GLN A 125 -18.94 -4.06 3.26
CA GLN A 125 -19.17 -5.46 2.93
C GLN A 125 -18.08 -6.36 3.53
N LEU A 126 -16.81 -5.95 3.45
CA LEU A 126 -15.69 -6.66 4.07
C LEU A 126 -15.85 -6.74 5.60
N ASN A 127 -16.19 -5.63 6.25
CA ASN A 127 -16.41 -5.61 7.70
C ASN A 127 -17.55 -6.55 8.13
N ARG A 128 -18.65 -6.59 7.36
CA ARG A 128 -19.74 -7.54 7.63
C ARG A 128 -19.30 -9.00 7.48
N LYS A 129 -18.55 -9.34 6.42
CA LYS A 129 -18.01 -10.69 6.23
C LYS A 129 -17.09 -11.12 7.37
N LEU A 130 -16.25 -10.21 7.87
CA LEU A 130 -15.40 -10.47 9.03
C LEU A 130 -16.25 -10.74 10.27
N GLN A 131 -17.25 -9.89 10.55
CA GLN A 131 -18.16 -10.07 11.69
C GLN A 131 -18.95 -11.39 11.63
N THR A 132 -19.49 -11.76 10.46
CA THR A 132 -20.21 -13.02 10.30
C THR A 132 -19.28 -14.24 10.38
N GLY A 133 -18.06 -14.14 9.85
CA GLY A 133 -17.06 -15.20 9.99
C GLY A 133 -16.65 -15.44 11.45
N PHE A 134 -16.58 -14.38 12.27
CA PHE A 134 -16.36 -14.51 13.71
C PHE A 134 -17.55 -15.13 14.44
N SER A 135 -18.80 -14.77 14.08
CA SER A 135 -19.97 -15.43 14.67
C SER A 135 -20.03 -16.91 14.31
N ASP A 136 -19.73 -17.27 13.07
CA ASP A 136 -19.74 -18.66 12.62
C ASP A 136 -18.63 -19.49 13.31
N MET A 137 -17.41 -18.94 13.46
CA MET A 137 -16.35 -19.60 14.25
C MET A 137 -16.68 -19.70 15.73
N SER A 138 -17.37 -18.71 16.32
CA SER A 138 -17.83 -18.79 17.71
C SER A 138 -18.90 -19.86 17.91
N HIS A 139 -19.76 -20.07 16.92
CA HIS A 139 -20.74 -21.16 16.94
C HIS A 139 -20.06 -22.53 16.79
N VAL A 140 -19.09 -22.67 15.88
CA VAL A 140 -18.31 -23.92 15.71
C VAL A 140 -17.53 -24.26 16.99
N ALA A 141 -16.89 -23.29 17.62
CA ALA A 141 -16.16 -23.51 18.88
C ALA A 141 -17.07 -23.91 20.06
N VAL A 142 -18.36 -23.57 20.02
CA VAL A 142 -19.36 -24.00 21.01
C VAL A 142 -19.91 -25.40 20.69
N PHE A 143 -20.04 -25.76 19.41
CA PHE A 143 -20.45 -27.09 18.99
C PHE A 143 -19.39 -28.16 19.29
N ASP A 144 -18.10 -27.87 19.15
CA ASP A 144 -17.02 -28.82 19.49
C ASP A 144 -16.92 -29.13 21.00
N VAL A 145 -17.51 -28.30 21.87
CA VAL A 145 -17.55 -28.53 23.33
C VAL A 145 -18.72 -29.43 23.74
N GLN A 146 -19.75 -29.58 22.90
CA GLN A 146 -20.94 -30.39 23.21
C GLN A 146 -20.85 -31.84 22.71
N GLU A 147 -19.87 -32.22 21.87
CA GLU A 147 -19.67 -33.60 21.40
C GLU A 147 -18.65 -34.43 22.21
N LYS A 148 -18.13 -33.92 23.33
CA LYS A 148 -17.25 -34.67 24.25
C LYS A 148 -17.85 -34.91 25.64
N GLY A 149 -19.18 -34.94 25.75
CA GLY A 149 -19.92 -35.32 26.95
C GLY A 149 -20.44 -36.75 26.89
#